data_AF-A0A0C9Z5V0-F1
#
_entry.id   AF-A0A0C9Z5V0-F1
#
_cell.length_a   1.000
_cell.length_b   1.000
_cell.length_c   1.000
_cell.angle_alpha   90.00
_cell.angle_beta   90.00
_cell.angle_gamma   90.00
#
_symmetry.space_group_name_H-M   'P 1'
#
loop_
_entity.id
_entity.type
_entity.pdbx_description
1 polymer ?
#
loop_
_entity_poly.entity_id
_entity_poly.type
_entity_poly.pdbx_seq_one_letter_code
_entity_poly.pdbx_strand_id
1 'polypeptide(L)'
;YHYLSSTCSVVNPISTEAFSSVYFLNLVSSSYIYKPVAKKVRTVPTTMPPEYRVQRQLPENPLSNLLVLLVAPPDFTPGVRFTQERVDKLDLDPAKWLWPDELKLVQWLVKEHELAFAWDASERGQLDEMYFPPYKIPTVPHVPWAQRNIPILPATLDKVVTIIKEKITSGVYKPSTASYQLRWFCVVKKDGTSLWLV
;
A
#
# COMPACT_ATOMS: atom_id res chain seq x y z
N TYR A 1 -21.19 33.25 -13.42
CA TYR A 1 -20.73 31.97 -12.83
C TYR A 1 -19.29 32.14 -12.38
N HIS A 2 -19.02 32.10 -11.08
CA HIS A 2 -17.66 32.25 -10.54
C HIS A 2 -16.93 30.91 -10.62
N TYR A 3 -15.88 30.87 -11.44
CA TYR A 3 -14.92 29.78 -11.50
C TYR A 3 -13.95 29.84 -10.32
N LEU A 4 -13.51 28.68 -9.83
CA LEU A 4 -12.36 28.57 -8.93
C LEU A 4 -11.09 28.46 -9.79
N SER A 5 -10.35 29.55 -9.91
CA SER A 5 -8.94 29.48 -10.26
C SER A 5 -8.15 29.06 -9.01
N SER A 6 -7.14 28.21 -9.21
CA SER A 6 -5.97 28.23 -8.32
C SER A 6 -5.42 29.66 -8.31
N THR A 7 -4.91 30.16 -7.19
CA THR A 7 -4.38 31.52 -7.05
C THR A 7 -3.25 31.86 -8.04
N CYS A 8 -2.78 30.89 -8.85
CA CYS A 8 -1.74 31.09 -9.86
C CYS A 8 -2.15 30.77 -11.31
N SER A 9 -3.41 30.48 -11.63
CA SER A 9 -3.80 30.17 -13.01
C SER A 9 -5.12 30.83 -13.40
N VAL A 10 -5.02 32.00 -14.01
CA VAL A 10 -6.13 32.67 -14.70
C VAL A 10 -6.29 31.99 -16.06
N VAL A 11 -7.42 31.32 -16.26
CA VAL A 11 -7.77 30.69 -17.55
C VAL A 11 -8.21 31.81 -18.50
N ASN A 12 -7.54 31.97 -19.64
CA ASN A 12 -7.85 33.00 -20.64
C ASN A 12 -9.16 32.63 -21.38
N PRO A 13 -10.07 33.59 -21.67
CA PRO A 13 -11.32 33.36 -22.41
C PRO A 13 -11.20 32.45 -23.65
N ILE A 14 -10.10 32.55 -24.41
CA ILE A 14 -9.84 31.71 -25.59
C ILE A 14 -9.67 30.23 -25.22
N SER A 15 -9.01 29.95 -24.09
CA SER A 15 -8.81 28.57 -23.62
C SER A 15 -10.11 27.92 -23.13
N THR A 16 -11.04 28.71 -22.61
CA THR A 16 -12.40 28.26 -22.26
C THR A 16 -13.22 27.90 -23.51
N GLU A 17 -13.19 28.73 -24.55
CA GLU A 17 -13.88 28.45 -25.81
C GLU A 17 -13.33 27.20 -26.49
N ALA A 18 -12.01 27.07 -26.57
CA ALA A 18 -11.35 25.88 -27.11
C ALA A 18 -11.74 24.60 -26.33
N PHE A 19 -11.81 24.66 -25.00
CA PHE A 19 -12.26 23.52 -24.19
C PHE A 19 -13.74 23.16 -24.43
N SER A 20 -14.62 24.16 -24.53
CA SER A 20 -16.04 23.93 -24.79
C SER A 20 -16.34 23.42 -26.21
N SER A 21 -15.49 23.75 -27.18
CA SER A 21 -15.59 23.29 -28.56
C SER A 21 -15.17 21.82 -28.71
N VAL A 22 -14.17 21.40 -27.92
CA VAL A 22 -13.60 20.04 -27.98
C VAL A 22 -14.37 19.05 -27.10
N TYR A 23 -14.92 19.50 -25.97
CA TYR A 23 -15.58 18.62 -25.00
C TYR A 23 -17.07 18.98 -24.84
N PHE A 24 -17.95 18.07 -25.26
CA PHE A 24 -19.38 18.15 -24.95
C PHE A 24 -19.57 17.95 -23.44
N LEU A 25 -19.67 19.05 -22.69
CA LEU A 25 -19.83 19.00 -21.23
C LEU A 25 -21.17 18.35 -20.89
N ASN A 26 -21.12 17.12 -20.39
CA ASN A 26 -22.24 16.52 -19.69
C ASN A 26 -22.60 17.41 -18.49
N LEU A 27 -23.83 17.95 -18.46
CA LEU A 27 -24.40 18.81 -17.41
C LEU A 27 -24.44 18.14 -16.01
N VAL A 28 -24.08 16.85 -15.92
CA VAL A 28 -23.95 16.08 -14.68
C VAL A 28 -22.46 15.88 -14.32
N SER A 29 -21.59 16.81 -14.69
CA SER A 29 -20.21 16.81 -14.19
C SER A 29 -20.19 17.45 -12.79
N SER A 30 -20.23 16.60 -11.77
CA SER A 30 -19.99 17.04 -10.39
C SER A 30 -18.52 17.49 -10.26
N SER A 31 -18.26 18.79 -10.31
CA SER A 31 -16.96 19.33 -9.93
C SER A 31 -16.82 19.22 -8.42
N TYR A 32 -15.90 18.36 -7.96
CA TYR A 32 -15.61 18.23 -6.54
C TYR A 32 -14.75 19.42 -6.11
N ILE A 33 -15.37 20.34 -5.39
CA ILE A 33 -14.65 21.45 -4.74
C ILE A 33 -13.79 20.87 -3.63
N TYR A 34 -12.51 21.24 -3.60
CA TYR A 34 -11.61 20.89 -2.49
C TYR A 34 -12.26 21.35 -1.17
N LYS A 35 -12.45 20.41 -0.24
CA LYS A 35 -13.08 20.69 1.05
C LYS A 35 -12.20 21.71 1.79
N PRO A 36 -12.67 22.96 1.99
CA PRO A 36 -11.84 23.99 2.60
C PRO A 36 -11.48 23.56 4.03
N VAL A 37 -10.27 23.93 4.47
CA VAL A 37 -9.73 23.52 5.78
C VAL A 37 -10.71 23.82 6.92
N ALA A 38 -11.42 24.95 6.84
CA ALA A 38 -12.45 25.35 7.81
C ALA A 38 -13.64 24.39 7.90
N LYS A 39 -13.98 23.66 6.82
CA LYS A 39 -15.05 22.66 6.80
C LYS A 39 -14.58 21.25 7.15
N LYS A 40 -13.27 21.04 7.39
CA LYS A 40 -12.73 19.72 7.74
C LYS A 40 -13.28 19.30 9.09
N VAL A 41 -13.93 18.13 9.14
CA VAL A 41 -14.36 17.53 10.40
C VAL A 41 -13.09 17.15 11.15
N ARG A 42 -12.93 17.69 12.35
CA ARG A 42 -11.82 17.36 13.24
C ARG A 42 -12.24 16.22 14.14
N THR A 43 -11.29 15.35 14.46
CA THR A 43 -11.49 14.37 15.51
C THR A 43 -11.74 15.08 16.82
N VAL A 44 -12.62 14.52 17.65
CA VAL A 44 -12.85 15.03 19.00
C VAL A 44 -11.63 14.63 19.84
N PRO A 45 -10.86 15.59 20.41
CA PRO A 45 -9.77 15.25 21.30
C PRO A 45 -10.37 14.61 22.55
N THR A 46 -10.07 13.34 22.77
CA THR A 46 -10.55 12.55 23.92
C THR A 46 -9.44 11.62 24.36
N THR A 47 -9.36 11.37 25.66
CA THR A 47 -8.39 10.43 26.22
C THR A 47 -8.71 9.02 25.74
N MET A 48 -7.71 8.35 25.15
CA MET A 48 -7.87 6.98 24.65
C MET A 48 -8.15 6.02 25.81
N PRO A 49 -9.33 5.34 25.82
CA PRO A 49 -9.68 4.41 26.88
C PRO A 49 -8.69 3.24 26.93
N PRO A 50 -8.38 2.70 28.13
CA PRO A 50 -7.41 1.62 28.29
C PRO A 50 -7.68 0.38 27.41
N GLU A 51 -8.96 0.07 27.18
CA GLU A 51 -9.41 -1.09 26.38
C GLU A 51 -9.05 -1.03 24.89
N TYR A 52 -8.78 0.15 24.34
CA TYR A 52 -8.34 0.35 22.95
C TYR A 52 -6.83 0.50 22.81
N ARG A 53 -6.09 0.48 23.92
CA ARG A 53 -4.63 0.60 23.89
C ARG A 53 -4.03 -0.69 23.37
N VAL A 54 -3.23 -0.59 22.31
CA VAL A 54 -2.41 -1.71 21.85
C VAL A 54 -1.30 -1.94 22.87
N GLN A 55 -1.33 -3.09 23.50
CA GLN A 55 -0.23 -3.55 24.35
C GLN A 55 0.61 -4.52 23.52
N ARG A 56 1.86 -4.15 23.25
CA ARG A 56 2.83 -5.04 22.64
C ARG A 56 3.24 -6.08 23.68
N GLN A 57 3.10 -7.34 23.32
CA GLN A 57 3.57 -8.47 24.12
C GLN A 57 4.86 -9.02 23.49
N LEU A 58 5.76 -9.52 24.34
CA LEU A 58 7.01 -10.18 23.95
C LEU A 58 7.00 -11.55 24.65
N PRO A 59 6.23 -12.52 24.13
CA PRO A 59 6.07 -13.83 24.77
C PRO A 59 7.39 -14.61 24.83
N GLU A 60 8.23 -14.48 23.79
CA GLU A 60 9.53 -15.13 23.69
C GLU A 60 10.65 -14.09 23.49
N ASN A 61 11.88 -14.47 23.84
CA ASN A 61 13.05 -13.62 23.59
C ASN A 61 13.36 -13.65 22.08
N PRO A 62 13.24 -12.52 21.35
CA PRO A 62 13.42 -12.50 19.89
C PRO A 62 14.87 -12.83 19.46
N LEU A 63 15.83 -12.84 20.38
CA LEU A 63 17.24 -13.09 20.10
C LEU A 63 17.67 -14.53 20.44
N SER A 64 16.79 -15.36 21.00
CA SER A 64 17.19 -16.71 21.45
C SER A 64 17.64 -17.63 20.32
N ASN A 65 17.08 -17.43 19.12
CA ASN A 65 17.32 -18.27 17.94
C ASN A 65 18.24 -17.60 16.92
N LEU A 66 19.07 -16.63 17.35
CA LEU A 66 20.04 -16.02 16.46
C LEU A 66 21.11 -17.04 16.06
N LEU A 67 21.37 -17.08 14.76
CA LEU A 67 22.40 -17.94 14.21
C LEU A 67 23.77 -17.30 14.40
N VAL A 68 24.76 -18.14 14.65
CA VAL A 68 26.15 -17.72 14.74
C VAL A 68 26.69 -17.52 13.32
N LEU A 69 27.37 -16.40 13.09
CA LEU A 69 28.02 -16.13 11.80
C LEU A 69 29.09 -17.20 11.52
N LEU A 70 29.05 -17.75 10.31
CA LEU A 70 30.04 -18.72 9.86
C LEU A 70 31.36 -18.01 9.55
N VAL A 71 32.47 -18.57 10.03
CA VAL A 71 33.83 -18.09 9.73
C VAL A 71 34.25 -18.48 8.30
N ALA A 72 33.76 -19.62 7.80
CA ALA A 72 33.98 -20.10 6.44
C ALA A 72 32.61 -20.34 5.78
N PRO A 73 32.14 -19.43 4.90
CA PRO A 73 30.83 -19.55 4.29
C PRO A 73 30.81 -20.66 3.22
N PRO A 74 29.77 -21.51 3.19
CA PRO A 74 29.63 -22.54 2.18
C PRO A 74 29.30 -21.93 0.81
N ASP A 75 29.47 -22.71 -0.25
CA ASP A 75 29.03 -22.30 -1.58
C ASP A 75 27.49 -22.20 -1.65
N PHE A 76 27.01 -21.28 -2.49
CA PHE A 76 25.60 -21.02 -2.62
C PHE A 76 24.83 -22.26 -3.10
N THR A 77 23.71 -22.52 -2.43
CA THR A 77 22.76 -23.55 -2.80
C THR A 77 21.36 -22.94 -2.79
N PRO A 78 20.54 -23.12 -3.84
CA PRO A 78 19.21 -22.53 -3.92
C PRO A 78 18.33 -22.92 -2.72
N GLY A 79 17.62 -21.94 -2.16
CA GLY A 79 16.62 -22.12 -1.10
C GLY A 79 15.21 -22.34 -1.64
N VAL A 80 14.21 -22.33 -0.75
CA VAL A 80 12.79 -22.45 -1.12
C VAL A 80 12.32 -21.17 -1.82
N ARG A 81 12.69 -20.00 -1.26
CA ARG A 81 12.35 -18.68 -1.81
C ARG A 81 13.56 -18.02 -2.44
N PHE A 82 14.77 -18.26 -1.95
CA PHE A 82 15.97 -17.63 -2.50
C PHE A 82 16.58 -18.49 -3.62
N THR A 83 16.05 -18.35 -4.84
CA THR A 83 16.49 -19.07 -6.05
C THR A 83 17.66 -18.37 -6.75
N GLN A 84 18.38 -19.09 -7.61
CA GLN A 84 19.49 -18.51 -8.39
C GLN A 84 19.05 -17.30 -9.22
N GLU A 85 17.88 -17.37 -9.86
CA GLU A 85 17.34 -16.24 -10.64
C GLU A 85 17.14 -14.98 -9.79
N ARG A 86 16.72 -15.15 -8.52
CA ARG A 86 16.54 -14.05 -7.58
C ARG A 86 17.89 -13.49 -7.10
N VAL A 87 18.90 -14.34 -6.92
CA VAL A 87 20.29 -13.91 -6.62
C VAL A 87 20.83 -13.03 -7.74
N ASP A 88 20.75 -13.52 -8.98
CA ASP A 88 21.30 -12.83 -10.15
C ASP A 88 20.61 -11.47 -10.37
N LYS A 89 19.32 -11.39 -10.04
CA LYS A 89 18.54 -10.15 -10.13
C LYS A 89 18.79 -9.18 -8.97
N LEU A 90 19.07 -9.68 -7.77
CA LEU A 90 19.24 -8.85 -6.57
C LEU A 90 20.53 -8.04 -6.62
N ASP A 91 21.54 -8.46 -7.41
CA ASP A 91 22.87 -7.85 -7.51
C ASP A 91 23.41 -7.38 -6.15
N LEU A 92 23.89 -8.34 -5.35
CA LEU A 92 24.32 -8.09 -3.97
C LEU A 92 25.55 -7.18 -3.87
N ASP A 93 26.32 -7.02 -4.95
CA ASP A 93 27.52 -6.18 -4.96
C ASP A 93 27.64 -5.38 -6.26
N PRO A 94 26.79 -4.36 -6.45
CA PRO A 94 26.81 -3.55 -7.67
C PRO A 94 28.11 -2.74 -7.79
N ALA A 95 28.80 -2.50 -6.68
CA ALA A 95 30.04 -1.74 -6.60
C ALA A 95 31.31 -2.62 -6.73
N LYS A 96 31.16 -3.96 -6.71
CA LYS A 96 32.28 -4.93 -6.68
C LYS A 96 33.27 -4.67 -5.55
N TRP A 97 32.76 -4.26 -4.38
CA TRP A 97 33.57 -3.90 -3.22
C TRP A 97 33.80 -5.09 -2.28
N LEU A 98 32.88 -6.06 -2.27
CA LEU A 98 32.94 -7.19 -1.36
C LEU A 98 33.98 -8.21 -1.83
N TRP A 99 34.62 -8.86 -0.86
CA TRP A 99 35.49 -10.00 -1.16
C TRP A 99 34.63 -11.20 -1.58
N PRO A 100 35.17 -12.14 -2.38
CA PRO A 100 34.41 -13.33 -2.78
C PRO A 100 33.80 -14.09 -1.59
N ASP A 101 34.53 -14.16 -0.47
CA ASP A 101 34.06 -14.82 0.76
C ASP A 101 32.96 -14.01 1.48
N GLU A 102 33.04 -12.68 1.47
CA GLU A 102 31.99 -11.83 2.04
C GLU A 102 30.69 -11.93 1.24
N LEU A 103 30.79 -11.99 -0.08
CA LEU A 103 29.64 -12.16 -0.96
C LEU A 103 28.95 -13.52 -0.69
N LYS A 104 29.73 -14.60 -0.53
CA LYS A 104 29.21 -15.92 -0.11
C LYS A 104 28.53 -15.86 1.25
N LEU A 105 29.10 -15.14 2.21
CA LEU A 105 28.50 -14.96 3.55
C LEU A 105 27.15 -14.24 3.48
N VAL A 106 27.05 -13.18 2.67
CA VAL A 106 25.78 -12.46 2.48
C VAL A 106 24.74 -13.35 1.80
N GLN A 107 25.12 -14.11 0.77
CA GLN A 107 24.22 -15.08 0.12
C GLN A 107 23.70 -16.14 1.11
N TRP A 108 24.59 -16.67 1.96
CA TRP A 108 24.21 -17.60 3.01
C TRP A 108 23.23 -16.97 4.01
N LEU A 109 23.49 -15.75 4.46
CA LEU A 109 22.63 -15.03 5.41
C LEU A 109 21.23 -14.80 4.83
N VAL A 110 21.13 -14.35 3.58
CA VAL A 110 19.85 -14.12 2.89
C VAL A 110 19.08 -15.42 2.70
N LYS A 111 19.79 -16.51 2.36
CA LYS A 111 19.20 -17.84 2.23
C LYS A 111 18.61 -18.33 3.56
N GLU A 112 19.38 -18.21 4.63
CA GLU A 112 18.97 -18.71 5.95
C GLU A 112 17.78 -17.93 6.52
N HIS A 113 17.69 -16.64 6.18
CA HIS A 113 16.55 -15.78 6.51
C HIS A 113 15.56 -15.62 5.34
N GLU A 114 15.46 -16.58 4.43
CA GLU A 114 14.66 -16.43 3.21
C GLU A 114 13.17 -16.19 3.47
N LEU A 115 12.64 -16.64 4.62
CA LEU A 115 11.26 -16.43 5.04
C LEU A 115 10.98 -15.01 5.54
N ALA A 116 12.01 -14.27 5.93
CA ALA A 116 11.88 -12.89 6.39
C ALA A 116 11.65 -11.92 5.22
N PHE A 117 12.09 -12.30 4.01
CA PHE A 117 11.93 -11.52 2.81
C PHE A 117 10.68 -11.97 2.03
N ALA A 118 10.02 -10.98 1.41
CA ALA A 118 8.90 -11.22 0.50
C ALA A 118 9.30 -10.76 -0.89
N TRP A 119 9.41 -11.71 -1.82
CA TRP A 119 9.73 -11.45 -3.21
C TRP A 119 8.47 -11.18 -4.03
N ASP A 120 7.35 -11.82 -3.64
CA ASP A 120 6.04 -11.69 -4.25
C ASP A 120 4.97 -11.33 -3.21
N ALA A 121 3.82 -10.85 -3.67
CA ALA A 121 2.72 -10.43 -2.79
C ALA A 121 2.13 -11.60 -1.96
N SER A 122 2.29 -12.84 -2.42
CA SER A 122 1.89 -14.06 -1.71
C SER A 122 2.81 -14.39 -0.53
N GLU A 123 4.06 -13.94 -0.55
CA GLU A 123 5.06 -14.19 0.48
C GLU A 123 5.03 -13.12 1.60
N ARG A 124 4.17 -12.11 1.48
CA ARG A 124 4.01 -11.04 2.45
C ARG A 124 3.65 -11.63 3.83
N GLY A 125 4.46 -11.31 4.84
CA GLY A 125 4.17 -11.67 6.23
C GLY A 125 2.98 -10.90 6.82
N GLN A 126 2.36 -11.50 7.83
CA GLN A 126 1.39 -10.86 8.72
C GLN A 126 2.04 -10.67 10.10
N LEU A 127 1.66 -9.61 10.82
CA LEU A 127 2.04 -9.49 12.23
C LEU A 127 1.33 -10.58 13.03
N ASP A 128 2.11 -11.29 13.85
CA ASP A 128 1.60 -12.32 14.74
C ASP A 128 0.78 -11.68 15.87
N GLU A 129 -0.43 -12.23 16.06
CA GLU A 129 -1.40 -11.78 17.05
C GLU A 129 -0.89 -11.98 18.49
N MET A 130 0.04 -12.92 18.71
CA MET A 130 0.69 -13.12 20.01
C MET A 130 1.54 -11.92 20.44
N TYR A 131 2.12 -11.19 19.49
CA TYR A 131 2.91 -9.99 19.77
C TYR A 131 2.05 -8.73 19.74
N PHE A 132 1.11 -8.67 18.79
CA PHE A 132 0.24 -7.52 18.56
C PHE A 132 -1.21 -7.98 18.42
N PRO A 133 -2.05 -7.83 19.47
CA PRO A 133 -3.45 -8.17 19.36
C PRO A 133 -4.14 -7.28 18.31
N PRO A 134 -5.25 -7.74 17.70
CA PRO A 134 -6.00 -6.96 16.72
C PRO A 134 -6.35 -5.56 17.21
N TYR A 135 -6.08 -4.55 16.37
CA TYR A 135 -6.35 -3.15 16.69
C TYR A 135 -7.86 -2.89 16.76
N LYS A 136 -8.33 -2.34 17.88
CA LYS A 136 -9.70 -1.88 18.04
C LYS A 136 -9.76 -0.37 17.79
N ILE A 137 -10.57 0.05 16.83
CA ILE A 137 -10.78 1.47 16.53
C ILE A 137 -11.87 2.00 17.48
N PRO A 138 -11.58 2.97 18.38
CA PRO A 138 -12.61 3.57 19.21
C PRO A 138 -13.57 4.41 18.36
N THR A 139 -14.86 4.12 18.47
CA THR A 139 -15.91 4.84 17.74
C THR A 139 -16.81 5.62 18.69
N VAL A 140 -17.17 6.85 18.32
CA VAL A 140 -18.24 7.63 18.98
C VAL A 140 -19.59 7.22 18.36
N PRO A 141 -20.73 7.33 19.05
CA PRO A 141 -22.04 7.10 18.43
C PRO A 141 -22.20 7.93 17.15
N HIS A 142 -22.36 7.26 16.01
CA HIS A 142 -22.52 7.89 14.71
C HIS A 142 -23.31 7.00 13.76
N VAL A 143 -23.79 7.60 12.68
CA VAL A 143 -24.39 6.87 11.56
C VAL A 143 -23.26 6.38 10.64
N PRO A 144 -23.23 5.09 10.27
CA PRO A 144 -22.24 4.56 9.34
C PRO A 144 -22.22 5.33 8.02
N TRP A 145 -21.03 5.57 7.47
CA TRP A 145 -20.91 6.19 6.15
C TRP A 145 -21.20 5.19 5.04
N ALA A 146 -22.30 5.40 4.31
CA ALA A 146 -22.62 4.67 3.10
C ALA A 146 -22.52 5.61 1.89
N GLN A 147 -21.37 5.62 1.22
CA GLN A 147 -21.14 6.44 0.03
C GLN A 147 -21.12 5.56 -1.23
N ARG A 148 -21.84 5.99 -2.26
CA ARG A 148 -21.79 5.35 -3.58
C ARG A 148 -20.41 5.52 -4.22
N ASN A 149 -19.83 4.42 -4.70
CA ASN A 149 -18.56 4.40 -5.41
C ASN A 149 -18.57 5.24 -6.69
N ILE A 150 -17.39 5.77 -7.05
CA ILE A 150 -17.15 6.43 -8.32
C ILE A 150 -17.16 5.35 -9.42
N PRO A 151 -17.86 5.57 -10.55
CA PRO A 151 -17.84 4.63 -11.67
C PRO A 151 -16.41 4.38 -12.17
N ILE A 152 -16.06 3.11 -12.35
CA ILE A 152 -14.77 2.71 -12.91
C ILE A 152 -14.86 2.81 -14.43
N LEU A 153 -13.84 3.40 -15.06
CA LEU A 153 -13.76 3.50 -16.51
C LEU A 153 -13.68 2.08 -17.12
N PRO A 154 -14.44 1.76 -18.19
CA PRO A 154 -14.41 0.42 -18.79
C PRO A 154 -12.99 -0.03 -19.19
N ALA A 155 -12.16 0.88 -19.69
CA ALA A 155 -10.79 0.59 -20.11
C ALA A 155 -9.85 0.15 -18.97
N THR A 156 -10.17 0.48 -17.70
CA THR A 156 -9.34 0.10 -16.55
C THR A 156 -9.98 -1.01 -15.69
N LEU A 157 -11.19 -1.43 -16.02
CA LEU A 157 -11.97 -2.37 -15.22
C LEU A 157 -11.24 -3.70 -15.00
N ASP A 158 -10.70 -4.30 -16.06
CA ASP A 158 -10.02 -5.61 -15.97
C ASP A 158 -8.81 -5.54 -15.05
N LYS A 159 -7.99 -4.49 -15.17
CA LYS A 159 -6.82 -4.26 -14.31
C LYS A 159 -7.23 -4.13 -12.84
N VAL A 160 -8.31 -3.40 -12.58
CA VAL A 160 -8.83 -3.19 -11.22
C VAL A 160 -9.35 -4.50 -10.62
N VAL A 161 -10.07 -5.30 -11.41
CA VAL A 161 -10.55 -6.63 -10.99
C VAL A 161 -9.39 -7.55 -10.64
N THR A 162 -8.33 -7.57 -11.45
CA THR A 162 -7.11 -8.35 -11.17
C THR A 162 -6.48 -7.92 -9.85
N ILE A 163 -6.28 -6.61 -9.62
CA ILE A 163 -5.72 -6.09 -8.36
C ILE A 163 -6.57 -6.50 -7.15
N ILE A 164 -7.91 -6.42 -7.27
CA ILE A 164 -8.81 -6.81 -6.16
C ILE A 164 -8.68 -8.31 -5.89
N LYS A 165 -8.64 -9.17 -6.92
CA LYS A 165 -8.46 -10.61 -6.76
C LYS A 165 -7.12 -10.94 -6.09
N GLU A 166 -6.02 -10.33 -6.52
CA GLU A 166 -4.70 -10.49 -5.91
C GLU A 166 -4.67 -10.07 -4.42
N LYS A 167 -5.39 -8.99 -4.07
CA LYS A 167 -5.52 -8.55 -2.68
C LYS A 167 -6.37 -9.49 -1.83
N ILE A 168 -7.36 -10.17 -2.43
CA ILE A 168 -8.14 -11.20 -1.75
C ILE A 168 -7.29 -12.46 -1.55
N THR A 169 -6.56 -12.91 -2.57
CA THR A 169 -5.70 -14.11 -2.47
C THR A 169 -4.55 -13.91 -1.48
N SER A 170 -4.00 -12.70 -1.38
CA SER A 170 -3.00 -12.35 -0.35
C SER A 170 -3.58 -12.12 1.05
N GLY A 171 -4.91 -12.22 1.23
CA GLY A 171 -5.56 -12.04 2.53
C GLY A 171 -5.70 -10.60 3.03
N VAL A 172 -5.22 -9.61 2.25
CA VAL A 172 -5.32 -8.19 2.58
C VAL A 172 -6.78 -7.72 2.54
N TYR A 173 -7.55 -8.19 1.56
CA TYR A 173 -8.98 -7.90 1.43
C TYR A 173 -9.81 -9.13 1.79
N LYS A 174 -10.91 -8.89 2.51
CA LYS A 174 -11.91 -9.90 2.85
C LYS A 174 -13.30 -9.40 2.46
N PRO A 175 -14.17 -10.25 1.90
CA PRO A 175 -15.58 -9.91 1.72
C PRO A 175 -16.22 -9.51 3.05
N SER A 176 -17.08 -8.50 3.03
CA SER A 176 -17.74 -7.98 4.23
C SER A 176 -19.15 -7.50 3.90
N THR A 177 -20.06 -7.67 4.85
CA THR A 177 -21.44 -7.14 4.82
C THR A 177 -21.59 -5.94 5.75
N ALA A 178 -20.54 -5.12 5.89
CA ALA A 178 -20.56 -3.94 6.74
C ALA A 178 -21.39 -2.81 6.14
N SER A 179 -21.96 -1.97 7.02
CA SER A 179 -22.67 -0.75 6.65
C SER A 179 -21.75 0.39 6.20
N TYR A 180 -20.43 0.26 6.39
CA TYR A 180 -19.44 1.25 5.97
C TYR A 180 -19.01 1.02 4.53
N GLN A 181 -19.22 2.02 3.68
CA GLN A 181 -18.75 2.06 2.31
C GLN A 181 -18.19 3.45 2.01
N LEU A 182 -16.89 3.50 1.67
CA LEU A 182 -16.21 4.72 1.26
C LEU A 182 -15.94 4.70 -0.23
N ARG A 183 -15.91 5.89 -0.83
CA ARG A 183 -15.47 6.06 -2.21
C ARG A 183 -13.99 5.75 -2.33
N TRP A 184 -13.65 5.01 -3.37
CA TRP A 184 -12.27 4.82 -3.80
C TRP A 184 -12.17 5.09 -5.31
N PHE A 185 -10.95 5.38 -5.76
CA PHE A 185 -10.65 5.64 -7.16
C PHE A 185 -9.28 5.07 -7.54
N CYS A 186 -9.00 5.04 -8.85
CA CYS A 186 -7.76 4.54 -9.38
C CYS A 186 -6.81 5.69 -9.72
N VAL A 187 -5.55 5.56 -9.32
CA VAL A 187 -4.45 6.46 -9.67
C VAL A 187 -3.43 5.69 -10.50
N VAL A 188 -3.02 6.25 -11.63
CA VAL A 188 -1.94 5.67 -12.45
C VAL A 188 -0.60 5.96 -11.77
N LYS A 189 0.25 4.94 -11.59
CA LYS A 189 1.60 5.16 -11.05
C LYS A 189 2.49 5.91 -12.04
N LYS A 190 3.69 6.28 -11.57
CA LYS A 190 4.76 6.88 -12.40
C LYS A 190 5.09 6.07 -13.65
N ASP A 191 4.91 4.75 -13.61
CA ASP A 191 5.16 3.84 -14.74
C ASP A 191 4.13 4.02 -15.89
N GLY A 192 3.11 4.86 -15.72
CA GLY A 192 2.07 5.15 -16.71
C GLY A 192 1.07 4.00 -16.96
N THR A 193 1.36 2.80 -16.46
CA THR A 193 0.59 1.59 -16.79
C THR A 193 -0.07 0.93 -15.59
N SER A 194 0.62 0.93 -14.44
CA SER A 194 0.17 0.26 -13.22
C SER A 194 -0.79 1.15 -12.44
N LEU A 195 -1.79 0.55 -11.78
CA LEU A 195 -2.86 1.27 -11.07
C LEU A 195 -2.74 1.09 -9.55
N TRP A 196 -3.09 2.15 -8.82
CA TRP A 196 -3.22 2.19 -7.37
C TRP A 196 -4.64 2.53 -6.98
N LEU A 197 -5.22 1.70 -6.11
CA LEU A 197 -6.53 1.94 -5.54
C LEU A 197 -6.35 2.82 -4.30
N VAL A 198 -7.03 3.97 -4.29
CA VAL A 198 -7.00 4.98 -3.21
C VAL A 198 -8.39 5.14 -2.64
#